data_AF-A0A934VLG4-F1
#
_entry.id   AF-A0A934VLG4-F1
#
_cell.length_a   1.000
_cell.length_b   1.000
_cell.length_c   1.000
_cell.angle_alpha   90.00
_cell.angle_beta   90.00
_cell.angle_gamma   90.00
#
_symmetry.space_group_name_H-M   'P 1'
#
loop_
_entity.id
_entity.type
_entity.pdbx_description
1 polymer ?
#
loop_
_entity_poly.entity_id
_entity_poly.type
_entity_poly.pdbx_seq_one_letter_code
_entity_poly.pdbx_strand_id
1 'polypeptide(L)'
;MLFVGWMVSSPLPAVDLIYGHYEVHTDYDPDEGWSLVNSYNLNDDFNDRSQIRRLAAAETRLIAPPRSEGVLTDSLSFLGEVGQKAWILPQSFQVGNQYLGMRVIVDPFVFQTRVGNFYSNSGIGTISLRLVAATGTGMERGGHFALWENGNFGEAEVYYNTADGLSAEDEIPTLPAAAHSHFNWGFTAPGTYELELEAMGRLRGTGTETRAAQVFQFVVPHSGVLSSFSGSILHQQGRWELALRDEAGEVLYGERRAVVEVPASTTGAGYQCAFLLEAGGGDERDVVGLPRELATAGAADSFASVDVQLVHHLGPGELVVGELLSTADGLDGDDSLSLTSDVEGILHFTEKGIHTLTFELRGRDEEGLVVSRSQGVVRCLAGLRASYSFAEWADSYERAHQLAAGSLADPAGDWNGDGRSHQWDYLMDAAGANPVTGASASVCAQLSPDGGEGRLIFLRDLYKDPLAGQSPRLVSEASQDLELWATIEPTAPGYPLELFETGAEEGNALSKFMMRALKRETPPSGRDFFRLRVK
;
A
#
# COMPACT_ATOMS: atom_id res chain seq x y z
N MET A 1 3.35 -5.62 33.30
CA MET A 1 3.64 -4.20 33.01
C MET A 1 4.94 -4.18 32.20
N LEU A 2 4.85 -4.45 30.89
CA LEU A 2 5.98 -4.36 29.98
C LEU A 2 5.86 -3.01 29.26
N PHE A 3 6.77 -2.09 29.59
CA PHE A 3 7.01 -0.91 28.79
C PHE A 3 7.95 -1.32 27.66
N VAL A 4 7.42 -1.45 26.44
CA VAL A 4 8.26 -1.47 25.24
C VAL A 4 8.39 -0.03 24.79
N GLY A 5 9.59 0.52 24.95
CA GLY A 5 9.94 1.86 24.51
C GLY A 5 9.91 1.91 22.99
N TRP A 6 9.09 2.80 22.45
CA TRP A 6 9.10 3.12 21.03
C TRP A 6 10.44 3.76 20.69
N MET A 7 11.28 3.06 19.93
CA MET A 7 12.45 3.67 19.31
C MET A 7 11.95 4.67 18.27
N VAL A 8 12.27 5.93 18.51
CA VAL A 8 12.17 7.02 17.54
C VAL A 8 13.40 6.94 16.64
N SER A 9 13.20 6.65 15.35
CA SER A 9 13.60 7.53 14.23
C SER A 9 13.67 6.79 12.90
N SER A 10 12.83 7.17 11.95
CA SER A 10 13.18 7.37 10.54
C SER A 10 12.09 8.26 9.91
N PRO A 11 12.44 9.21 9.03
CA PRO A 11 11.45 10.12 8.47
C PRO A 11 10.50 9.29 7.61
N LEU A 12 9.20 9.33 7.92
CA LEU A 12 8.15 8.87 7.00
C LEU A 12 8.44 9.44 5.61
N PRO A 13 8.18 8.72 4.50
CA PRO A 13 7.84 9.43 3.28
C PRO A 13 6.70 10.39 3.62
N ALA A 14 7.00 11.66 3.42
CA ALA A 14 6.01 12.71 3.38
C ALA A 14 4.90 12.31 2.38
N VAL A 15 3.65 12.60 2.71
CA VAL A 15 2.44 12.49 1.87
C VAL A 15 2.33 11.32 0.85
N ASP A 16 1.58 10.29 1.23
CA ASP A 16 1.06 9.30 0.28
C ASP A 16 -0.33 9.70 -0.22
N LEU A 17 -0.49 9.72 -1.54
CA LEU A 17 -1.76 9.96 -2.20
C LEU A 17 -2.22 8.64 -2.83
N ILE A 18 -3.43 8.17 -2.51
CA ILE A 18 -3.94 6.87 -3.00
C ILE A 18 -5.21 6.99 -3.86
N TYR A 19 -5.93 8.10 -3.77
CA TYR A 19 -7.06 8.46 -4.63
C TYR A 19 -7.34 9.95 -4.49
N GLY A 20 -7.94 10.57 -5.50
CA GLY A 20 -8.21 12.00 -5.55
C GLY A 20 -7.82 12.61 -6.89
N HIS A 21 -8.03 13.93 -7.03
CA HIS A 21 -7.62 14.70 -8.21
C HIS A 21 -6.31 15.42 -7.93
N TYR A 22 -5.22 14.93 -8.55
CA TYR A 22 -3.87 15.46 -8.38
C TYR A 22 -3.23 15.75 -9.73
N GLU A 23 -2.14 16.51 -9.71
CA GLU A 23 -1.43 16.91 -10.92
C GLU A 23 0.08 16.81 -10.72
N VAL A 24 0.78 16.36 -11.76
CA VAL A 24 2.18 16.76 -11.97
C VAL A 24 2.17 18.23 -12.41
N HIS A 25 2.67 19.10 -11.54
CA HIS A 25 2.57 20.56 -11.66
C HIS A 25 3.90 21.17 -12.10
N THR A 26 3.84 22.07 -13.07
CA THR A 26 4.98 22.89 -13.49
C THR A 26 4.64 24.37 -13.36
N ASP A 27 5.40 25.08 -12.53
CA ASP A 27 5.45 26.54 -12.49
C ASP A 27 6.71 27.05 -13.19
N TYR A 28 6.63 28.27 -13.69
CA TYR A 28 7.81 29.03 -14.08
C TYR A 28 7.63 30.51 -13.71
N ASP A 29 8.57 31.01 -12.94
CA ASP A 29 8.74 32.43 -12.64
C ASP A 29 10.05 32.94 -13.29
N PRO A 30 10.06 34.12 -13.94
CA PRO A 30 11.27 34.65 -14.56
C PRO A 30 12.44 34.91 -13.60
N ASP A 31 12.15 35.19 -12.33
CA ASP A 31 13.12 35.52 -11.30
C ASP A 31 13.49 34.28 -10.45
N GLU A 32 12.51 33.43 -10.13
CA GLU A 32 12.72 32.23 -9.29
C GLU A 32 13.04 30.96 -10.09
N GLY A 33 12.72 30.93 -11.39
CA GLY A 33 12.95 29.80 -12.28
C GLY A 33 11.82 28.76 -12.29
N TRP A 34 12.16 27.52 -12.62
CA TRP A 34 11.21 26.41 -12.71
C TRP A 34 10.93 25.80 -11.34
N SER A 35 9.68 25.39 -11.12
CA SER A 35 9.30 24.54 -9.98
C SER A 35 8.42 23.39 -10.50
N LEU A 36 8.83 22.15 -10.17
CA LEU A 36 8.10 20.94 -10.53
C LEU A 36 7.69 20.23 -9.23
N VAL A 37 6.39 20.05 -9.03
CA VAL A 37 5.80 19.57 -7.76
C VAL A 37 4.56 18.73 -8.03
N ASN A 38 4.07 17.99 -7.04
CA ASN A 38 2.70 17.49 -7.07
C ASN A 38 1.75 18.60 -6.63
N SER A 39 0.52 18.62 -7.14
CA SER A 39 -0.46 19.62 -6.70
C SER A 39 -1.90 19.14 -6.75
N TYR A 40 -2.77 19.90 -6.10
CA TYR A 40 -4.23 19.80 -6.20
C TYR A 40 -4.85 21.17 -5.87
N ASN A 41 -6.18 21.25 -5.99
CA ASN A 41 -6.95 22.45 -5.64
C ASN A 41 -7.82 22.22 -4.39
N LEU A 42 -7.77 23.15 -3.43
CA LEU A 42 -8.59 23.06 -2.20
C LEU A 42 -10.09 23.09 -2.45
N ASN A 43 -10.55 23.54 -3.60
CA ASN A 43 -11.96 23.58 -3.96
C ASN A 43 -12.29 22.64 -5.12
N ASP A 44 -11.33 21.83 -5.55
CA ASP A 44 -11.42 20.97 -6.74
C ASP A 44 -11.70 21.73 -8.06
N ASP A 45 -11.61 23.07 -8.07
CA ASP A 45 -11.72 23.90 -9.26
C ASP A 45 -10.33 24.34 -9.73
N PHE A 46 -9.77 23.60 -10.70
CA PHE A 46 -8.43 23.84 -11.23
C PHE A 46 -8.29 25.15 -12.02
N ASN A 47 -9.38 25.89 -12.26
CA ASN A 47 -9.32 27.25 -12.78
C ASN A 47 -9.02 28.29 -11.69
N ASP A 48 -9.30 27.99 -10.42
CA ASP A 48 -9.00 28.86 -9.29
C ASP A 48 -7.53 28.73 -8.87
N ARG A 49 -6.71 29.66 -9.35
CA ARG A 49 -5.27 29.68 -9.04
C ARG A 49 -4.96 30.08 -7.59
N SER A 50 -5.93 30.62 -6.83
CA SER A 50 -5.73 31.00 -5.43
C SER A 50 -5.75 29.81 -4.47
N GLN A 51 -6.28 28.67 -4.92
CA GLN A 51 -6.51 27.48 -4.12
C GLN A 51 -5.49 26.36 -4.39
N ILE A 52 -4.43 26.65 -5.17
CA ILE A 52 -3.41 25.66 -5.54
C ILE A 52 -2.55 25.34 -4.35
N ARG A 53 -2.41 24.03 -4.08
CA ARG A 53 -1.53 23.50 -3.07
C ARG A 53 -0.47 22.64 -3.70
N ARG A 54 0.77 22.90 -3.30
CA ARG A 54 1.98 22.33 -3.89
C ARG A 54 2.64 21.45 -2.86
N LEU A 55 2.89 20.21 -3.25
CA LEU A 55 3.52 19.18 -2.45
C LEU A 55 4.86 18.84 -3.10
N ALA A 56 5.95 18.89 -2.34
CA ALA A 56 7.27 18.63 -2.89
C ALA A 56 7.33 17.21 -3.48
N ALA A 57 7.81 17.10 -4.73
CA ALA A 57 7.77 15.83 -5.48
C ALA A 57 8.60 14.72 -4.81
N ALA A 58 9.75 15.07 -4.21
CA ALA A 58 10.60 14.15 -3.46
C ALA A 58 9.97 13.65 -2.13
N GLU A 59 8.87 14.29 -1.72
CA GLU A 59 8.16 14.10 -0.47
C GLU A 59 6.72 13.66 -0.73
N THR A 60 6.41 13.09 -1.90
CA THR A 60 5.06 12.67 -2.24
C THR A 60 5.08 11.43 -3.11
N ARG A 61 4.29 10.43 -2.72
CA ARG A 61 4.12 9.19 -3.47
C ARG A 61 2.70 9.08 -4.01
N LEU A 62 2.57 8.86 -5.31
CA LEU A 62 1.31 8.55 -5.98
C LEU A 62 1.13 7.03 -6.02
N ILE A 63 0.20 6.52 -5.22
CA ILE A 63 -0.04 5.09 -5.07
C ILE A 63 -1.13 4.65 -6.04
N ALA A 64 -0.87 3.60 -6.80
CA ALA A 64 -1.85 2.94 -7.65
C ALA A 64 -2.90 2.22 -6.78
N PRO A 65 -4.17 2.64 -6.79
CA PRO A 65 -5.22 2.00 -6.00
C PRO A 65 -5.66 0.68 -6.63
N PRO A 66 -6.41 -0.18 -5.92
CA PRO A 66 -6.83 -1.49 -6.43
C PRO A 66 -7.57 -1.44 -7.77
N ARG A 67 -8.36 -0.38 -7.98
CA ARG A 67 -9.13 -0.19 -9.22
C ARG A 67 -8.26 0.04 -10.47
N SER A 68 -6.98 0.40 -10.28
CA SER A 68 -6.05 0.53 -11.40
C SER A 68 -5.61 -0.82 -11.98
N GLU A 69 -5.68 -1.90 -11.19
CA GLU A 69 -5.24 -3.23 -11.62
C GLU A 69 -6.18 -3.81 -12.68
N GLY A 70 -5.57 -4.32 -13.75
CA GLY A 70 -6.24 -5.02 -14.84
C GLY A 70 -5.26 -5.89 -15.61
N VAL A 71 -5.63 -6.25 -16.84
CA VAL A 71 -4.76 -6.97 -17.78
C VAL A 71 -4.62 -6.17 -19.07
N LEU A 72 -3.45 -6.23 -19.69
CA LEU A 72 -3.23 -5.57 -20.98
C LEU A 72 -4.07 -6.23 -22.07
N THR A 73 -4.71 -5.39 -22.88
CA THR A 73 -5.43 -5.75 -24.10
C THR A 73 -4.56 -5.49 -25.33
N ASP A 74 -4.97 -5.98 -26.50
CA ASP A 74 -4.26 -5.73 -27.77
C ASP A 74 -4.00 -4.24 -28.02
N SER A 75 -4.93 -3.36 -27.64
CA SER A 75 -4.79 -1.90 -27.76
C SER A 75 -3.67 -1.29 -26.92
N LEU A 76 -3.14 -2.03 -25.94
CA LEU A 76 -2.08 -1.61 -25.03
C LEU A 76 -0.83 -2.47 -25.17
N SER A 77 -0.68 -3.22 -26.27
CA SER A 77 0.48 -4.09 -26.50
C SER A 77 1.82 -3.35 -26.61
N PHE A 78 1.80 -2.02 -26.73
CA PHE A 78 3.01 -1.19 -26.70
C PHE A 78 3.63 -1.11 -25.29
N LEU A 79 2.84 -1.32 -24.23
CA LEU A 79 3.27 -1.30 -22.84
C LEU A 79 3.81 -2.68 -22.38
N GLY A 80 3.44 -3.74 -23.09
CA GLY A 80 4.01 -5.08 -22.95
C GLY A 80 3.05 -6.19 -23.39
N GLU A 81 3.26 -7.40 -22.87
CA GLU A 81 2.58 -8.60 -23.35
C GLU A 81 1.07 -8.60 -23.08
N VAL A 82 0.26 -8.97 -24.08
CA VAL A 82 -1.20 -9.07 -23.94
C VAL A 82 -1.56 -10.12 -22.89
N GLY A 83 -2.49 -9.79 -22.02
CA GLY A 83 -2.93 -10.65 -20.91
C GLY A 83 -2.05 -10.57 -19.66
N GLN A 84 -0.89 -9.90 -19.71
CA GLN A 84 -0.12 -9.62 -18.50
C GLN A 84 -0.85 -8.61 -17.61
N LYS A 85 -0.58 -8.65 -16.30
CA LYS A 85 -1.13 -7.67 -15.35
C LYS A 85 -0.58 -6.28 -15.62
N ALA A 86 -1.40 -5.27 -15.42
CA ALA A 86 -0.99 -3.87 -15.45
C ALA A 86 -1.83 -3.03 -14.49
N TRP A 87 -1.32 -1.84 -14.15
CA TRP A 87 -1.97 -0.85 -13.32
C TRP A 87 -2.12 0.45 -14.11
N ILE A 88 -3.36 0.83 -14.40
CA ILE A 88 -3.67 2.03 -15.18
C ILE A 88 -4.36 3.08 -14.31
N LEU A 89 -3.74 4.25 -14.20
CA LEU A 89 -4.40 5.47 -13.72
C LEU A 89 -5.04 6.14 -14.93
N PRO A 90 -6.37 6.17 -15.04
CA PRO A 90 -7.05 6.50 -16.29
C PRO A 90 -7.11 8.01 -16.54
N GLN A 91 -7.08 8.38 -17.82
CA GLN A 91 -7.33 9.74 -18.29
C GLN A 91 -8.71 10.27 -17.90
N SER A 92 -9.71 9.39 -17.77
CA SER A 92 -11.05 9.76 -17.34
C SER A 92 -11.22 9.52 -15.85
N PHE A 93 -11.90 10.43 -15.15
CA PHE A 93 -12.26 10.23 -13.75
C PHE A 93 -12.96 8.88 -13.51
N GLN A 94 -12.43 8.09 -12.58
CA GLN A 94 -13.03 6.87 -12.09
C GLN A 94 -12.98 6.83 -10.56
N VAL A 95 -14.13 6.65 -9.91
CA VAL A 95 -14.24 6.58 -8.45
C VAL A 95 -13.34 5.46 -7.91
N GLY A 96 -12.49 5.75 -6.92
CA GLY A 96 -11.55 4.77 -6.36
C GLY A 96 -10.31 4.54 -7.21
N ASN A 97 -10.10 5.36 -8.24
CA ASN A 97 -8.83 5.50 -8.91
C ASN A 97 -8.23 6.90 -8.65
N GLN A 98 -6.94 7.07 -8.98
CA GLN A 98 -6.31 8.38 -9.06
C GLN A 98 -6.82 9.09 -10.31
N TYR A 99 -7.17 10.37 -10.19
CA TYR A 99 -7.44 11.23 -11.33
C TYR A 99 -6.26 12.18 -11.48
N LEU A 100 -5.27 11.76 -12.28
CA LEU A 100 -3.96 12.39 -12.37
C LEU A 100 -3.78 13.13 -13.70
N GLY A 101 -3.61 14.45 -13.60
CA GLY A 101 -3.32 15.31 -14.73
C GLY A 101 -1.88 15.84 -14.77
N MET A 102 -1.63 16.64 -15.78
CA MET A 102 -0.49 17.55 -15.88
C MET A 102 -0.97 18.98 -15.92
N ARG A 103 -0.34 19.81 -15.10
CA ARG A 103 -0.68 21.21 -14.94
C ARG A 103 0.50 22.11 -15.23
N VAL A 104 0.23 23.20 -15.94
CA VAL A 104 1.20 24.26 -16.22
C VAL A 104 0.63 25.58 -15.76
N ILE A 105 1.35 26.28 -14.87
CA ILE A 105 1.04 27.63 -14.42
C ILE A 105 2.23 28.54 -14.74
N VAL A 106 2.12 29.21 -15.89
CA VAL A 106 3.09 30.21 -16.33
C VAL A 106 2.31 31.43 -16.79
N ASP A 107 2.86 32.61 -16.53
CA ASP A 107 2.27 33.84 -17.04
C ASP A 107 2.24 33.82 -18.59
N PRO A 108 1.12 34.26 -19.21
CA PRO A 108 1.03 34.32 -20.65
C PRO A 108 2.19 35.12 -21.26
N PHE A 109 2.64 34.67 -22.43
CA PHE A 109 3.69 35.32 -23.21
C PHE A 109 5.12 35.24 -22.65
N VAL A 110 5.36 34.51 -21.56
CA VAL A 110 6.74 34.22 -21.11
C VAL A 110 7.49 33.36 -22.14
N PHE A 111 6.86 32.29 -22.60
CA PHE A 111 7.41 31.38 -23.61
C PHE A 111 6.89 31.65 -25.02
N GLN A 112 7.67 31.21 -26.01
CA GLN A 112 7.24 31.06 -27.39
C GLN A 112 6.24 29.91 -27.50
N THR A 113 5.38 29.96 -28.51
CA THR A 113 4.50 28.82 -28.86
C THR A 113 5.24 27.92 -29.83
N ARG A 114 5.34 26.63 -29.50
CA ARG A 114 5.89 25.55 -30.34
C ARG A 114 4.77 24.87 -31.10
N VAL A 115 4.99 24.64 -32.40
CA VAL A 115 4.17 23.77 -33.25
C VAL A 115 5.12 22.92 -34.09
N GLY A 116 5.18 21.62 -33.80
CA GLY A 116 6.24 20.75 -34.31
C GLY A 116 7.62 21.30 -33.90
N ASN A 117 8.46 21.60 -34.89
CA ASN A 117 9.80 22.18 -34.67
C ASN A 117 9.86 23.71 -34.85
N PHE A 118 8.72 24.36 -35.04
CA PHE A 118 8.66 25.81 -35.27
C PHE A 118 8.27 26.54 -34.00
N TYR A 119 9.00 27.63 -33.70
CA TYR A 119 8.72 28.51 -32.57
C TYR A 119 8.25 29.87 -33.06
N SER A 120 7.25 30.44 -32.38
CA SER A 120 6.74 31.76 -32.70
C SER A 120 6.37 32.56 -31.45
N ASN A 121 6.41 33.88 -31.56
CA ASN A 121 5.89 34.80 -30.53
C ASN A 121 4.37 34.98 -30.67
N SER A 122 3.62 33.94 -31.05
CA SER A 122 2.15 33.96 -31.10
C SER A 122 1.57 33.19 -29.90
N GLY A 123 0.27 33.31 -29.65
CA GLY A 123 -0.44 32.54 -28.60
C GLY A 123 0.02 32.82 -27.16
N ILE A 124 -0.47 31.99 -26.24
CA ILE A 124 -0.20 32.09 -24.79
C ILE A 124 1.18 31.59 -24.36
N GLY A 125 1.92 30.92 -25.27
CA GLY A 125 3.19 30.26 -24.96
C GLY A 125 2.99 28.81 -24.54
N THR A 126 4.01 27.99 -24.79
CA THR A 126 3.97 26.55 -24.52
C THR A 126 5.29 26.10 -23.90
N ILE A 127 5.21 25.07 -23.07
CA ILE A 127 6.37 24.29 -22.62
C ILE A 127 6.27 22.89 -23.23
N SER A 128 7.33 22.11 -23.09
CA SER A 128 7.26 20.65 -23.23
C SER A 128 7.73 19.97 -21.96
N LEU A 129 7.25 18.74 -21.75
CA LEU A 129 7.68 17.86 -20.67
C LEU A 129 8.27 16.61 -21.30
N ARG A 130 9.45 16.20 -20.84
CA ARG A 130 10.17 15.04 -21.36
C ARG A 130 10.46 14.06 -20.25
N LEU A 131 10.23 12.78 -20.46
CA LEU A 131 10.71 11.72 -19.58
C LEU A 131 12.19 11.46 -19.90
N VAL A 132 13.09 11.75 -18.95
CA VAL A 132 14.54 11.62 -19.17
C VAL A 132 15.14 10.41 -18.47
N ALA A 133 14.51 9.92 -17.40
CA ALA A 133 14.89 8.70 -16.71
C ALA A 133 13.68 8.04 -16.04
N ALA A 134 13.72 6.70 -15.94
CA ALA A 134 12.78 5.91 -15.16
C ALA A 134 13.57 4.85 -14.38
N THR A 135 13.54 4.94 -13.05
CA THR A 135 14.27 4.05 -12.12
C THR A 135 13.34 3.50 -11.04
N GLY A 136 13.90 2.76 -10.08
CA GLY A 136 13.18 2.22 -8.94
C GLY A 136 12.88 0.73 -9.06
N THR A 137 12.39 0.15 -7.96
CA THR A 137 12.27 -1.31 -7.81
C THR A 137 11.26 -1.94 -8.77
N GLY A 138 10.25 -1.19 -9.23
CA GLY A 138 9.33 -1.62 -10.28
C GLY A 138 10.04 -1.82 -11.62
N MET A 139 10.91 -0.88 -12.00
CA MET A 139 11.73 -0.97 -13.22
C MET A 139 12.77 -2.08 -13.13
N GLU A 140 13.44 -2.21 -11.98
CA GLU A 140 14.45 -3.25 -11.73
C GLU A 140 13.90 -4.68 -11.81
N ARG A 141 12.60 -4.86 -11.52
CA ARG A 141 11.87 -6.14 -11.70
C ARG A 141 11.42 -6.41 -13.13
N GLY A 142 11.78 -5.56 -14.09
CA GLY A 142 11.34 -5.67 -15.48
C GLY A 142 9.97 -5.05 -15.75
N GLY A 143 9.46 -4.22 -14.82
CA GLY A 143 8.30 -3.39 -15.07
C GLY A 143 8.57 -2.29 -16.11
N HIS A 144 7.50 -1.84 -16.75
CA HIS A 144 7.50 -0.77 -17.72
C HIS A 144 6.48 0.30 -17.34
N PHE A 145 6.77 1.53 -17.73
CA PHE A 145 5.90 2.68 -17.64
C PHE A 145 5.54 3.22 -19.03
N ALA A 146 4.30 3.62 -19.22
CA ALA A 146 3.90 4.42 -20.37
C ALA A 146 2.88 5.49 -19.99
N LEU A 147 2.87 6.56 -20.79
CA LEU A 147 1.91 7.66 -20.70
C LEU A 147 1.30 7.94 -22.06
N TRP A 148 -0.03 7.97 -22.14
CA TRP A 148 -0.74 8.16 -23.41
C TRP A 148 -2.09 8.83 -23.24
N GLU A 149 -2.58 9.43 -24.32
CA GLU A 149 -3.98 9.88 -24.44
C GLU A 149 -4.78 8.93 -25.34
N ASN A 150 -6.09 8.87 -25.11
CA ASN A 150 -6.98 8.22 -26.06
C ASN A 150 -7.21 9.16 -27.25
N GLY A 151 -6.69 8.81 -28.42
CA GLY A 151 -6.88 9.57 -29.65
C GLY A 151 -8.33 9.54 -30.13
N ASN A 152 -8.65 10.43 -31.10
CA ASN A 152 -10.02 10.65 -31.60
C ASN A 152 -10.72 9.41 -32.19
N PHE A 153 -9.98 8.35 -32.52
CA PHE A 153 -10.51 7.10 -33.07
C PHE A 153 -10.26 5.88 -32.16
N GLY A 154 -9.87 6.10 -30.90
CA GLY A 154 -9.63 5.05 -29.91
C GLY A 154 -8.24 4.42 -29.93
N GLU A 155 -7.35 4.90 -30.79
CA GLU A 155 -5.92 4.54 -30.78
C GLU A 155 -5.20 5.28 -29.64
N ALA A 156 -4.17 4.67 -29.06
CA ALA A 156 -3.35 5.30 -28.04
C ALA A 156 -2.32 6.26 -28.68
N GLU A 157 -2.38 7.54 -28.32
CA GLU A 157 -1.33 8.50 -28.62
C GLU A 157 -0.30 8.46 -27.49
N VAL A 158 0.77 7.70 -27.70
CA VAL A 158 1.80 7.42 -26.70
C VAL A 158 2.83 8.55 -26.68
N TYR A 159 3.05 9.13 -25.50
CA TYR A 159 4.03 10.20 -25.29
C TYR A 159 5.29 9.70 -24.59
N TYR A 160 5.14 8.78 -23.63
CA TYR A 160 6.26 8.14 -22.93
C TYR A 160 6.09 6.63 -23.04
N ASN A 161 7.18 5.92 -23.32
CA ASN A 161 7.21 4.48 -23.26
C ASN A 161 8.59 3.97 -22.83
N THR A 162 8.65 3.25 -21.71
CA THR A 162 9.92 2.66 -21.29
C THR A 162 10.14 1.27 -21.89
N ALA A 163 9.12 0.65 -22.49
CA ALA A 163 9.19 -0.73 -23.01
C ALA A 163 10.01 -0.83 -24.32
N ASP A 164 10.07 0.25 -25.11
CA ASP A 164 10.88 0.38 -26.33
C ASP A 164 12.20 1.16 -26.12
N GLY A 165 12.43 1.63 -24.90
CA GLY A 165 13.64 2.32 -24.47
C GLY A 165 13.54 3.84 -24.62
N LEU A 166 14.06 4.56 -23.62
CA LEU A 166 13.96 6.02 -23.58
C LEU A 166 14.79 6.72 -24.68
N SER A 167 14.18 7.74 -25.27
CA SER A 167 14.72 8.54 -26.35
C SER A 167 14.34 10.02 -26.18
N ALA A 168 14.72 10.86 -27.16
CA ALA A 168 14.27 12.25 -27.17
C ALA A 168 12.80 12.40 -27.61
N GLU A 169 12.17 11.33 -28.11
CA GLU A 169 10.77 11.31 -28.54
C GLU A 169 9.80 11.07 -27.37
N ASP A 170 10.31 10.67 -26.20
CA ASP A 170 9.56 10.54 -24.95
C ASP A 170 9.21 11.92 -24.35
N GLU A 171 8.44 12.71 -25.11
CA GLU A 171 8.14 14.11 -24.87
C GLU A 171 6.65 14.38 -25.12
N ILE A 172 6.01 15.12 -24.21
CA ILE A 172 4.78 15.85 -24.52
C ILE A 172 5.21 17.21 -25.12
N PRO A 173 5.13 17.38 -26.44
CA PRO A 173 5.86 18.43 -27.14
C PRO A 173 5.21 19.81 -26.97
N THR A 174 3.96 19.88 -26.55
CA THR A 174 3.21 21.15 -26.52
C THR A 174 2.17 21.15 -25.41
N LEU A 175 2.55 21.68 -24.25
CA LEU A 175 1.65 22.02 -23.16
C LEU A 175 1.50 23.54 -23.07
N PRO A 176 0.28 24.10 -23.25
CA PRO A 176 0.06 25.53 -23.09
C PRO A 176 0.42 26.05 -21.68
N ALA A 177 0.80 27.31 -21.55
CA ALA A 177 1.17 27.97 -20.28
C ALA A 177 0.09 27.95 -19.16
N ALA A 178 -1.14 27.55 -19.49
CA ALA A 178 -2.26 27.38 -18.55
C ALA A 178 -2.88 25.97 -18.66
N ALA A 179 -2.09 24.98 -19.08
CA ALA A 179 -2.58 23.63 -19.33
C ALA A 179 -3.08 22.97 -18.04
N HIS A 180 -4.13 22.17 -18.23
CA HIS A 180 -4.65 21.20 -17.28
C HIS A 180 -5.19 20.05 -18.13
N SER A 181 -4.34 19.06 -18.35
CA SER A 181 -4.58 17.95 -19.28
C SER A 181 -4.48 16.64 -18.55
N HIS A 182 -5.32 15.67 -18.92
CA HIS A 182 -5.35 14.35 -18.28
C HIS A 182 -4.83 13.28 -19.22
N PHE A 183 -4.11 12.32 -18.65
CA PHE A 183 -3.43 11.25 -19.37
C PHE A 183 -3.71 9.91 -18.72
N ASN A 184 -3.51 8.83 -19.46
CA ASN A 184 -3.42 7.50 -18.87
C ASN A 184 -1.98 7.23 -18.45
N TRP A 185 -1.80 6.69 -17.25
CA TRP A 185 -0.49 6.31 -16.70
C TRP A 185 -0.50 4.81 -16.45
N GLY A 186 0.37 4.06 -17.13
CA GLY A 186 0.39 2.60 -17.06
C GLY A 186 1.68 2.04 -16.50
N PHE A 187 1.55 1.02 -15.65
CA PHE A 187 2.67 0.30 -15.03
C PHE A 187 2.45 -1.21 -15.20
N THR A 188 3.51 -2.02 -15.33
CA THR A 188 3.38 -3.48 -15.58
C THR A 188 3.92 -4.38 -14.47
N ALA A 189 4.54 -3.82 -13.43
CA ALA A 189 4.99 -4.58 -12.26
C ALA A 189 4.78 -3.82 -10.93
N PRO A 190 4.61 -4.52 -9.80
CA PRO A 190 4.66 -3.91 -8.48
C PRO A 190 6.03 -3.31 -8.13
N GLY A 191 6.03 -2.24 -7.35
CA GLY A 191 7.24 -1.53 -6.92
C GLY A 191 7.14 -0.02 -7.04
N THR A 192 8.26 0.63 -6.73
CA THR A 192 8.41 2.08 -6.88
C THR A 192 8.95 2.39 -8.28
N TYR A 193 8.36 3.40 -8.91
CA TYR A 193 8.80 4.00 -10.17
C TYR A 193 9.16 5.46 -9.89
N GLU A 194 10.43 5.78 -10.11
CA GLU A 194 10.97 7.13 -10.01
C GLU A 194 11.11 7.69 -11.42
N LEU A 195 10.23 8.61 -11.79
CA LEU A 195 10.16 9.18 -13.13
C LEU A 195 10.76 10.59 -13.11
N GLU A 196 11.91 10.77 -13.75
CA GLU A 196 12.54 12.07 -13.92
C GLU A 196 11.93 12.80 -15.13
N LEU A 197 11.18 13.86 -14.85
CA LEU A 197 10.53 14.69 -15.86
C LEU A 197 11.27 16.02 -16.00
N GLU A 198 11.62 16.37 -17.23
CA GLU A 198 12.27 17.65 -17.57
C GLU A 198 11.28 18.58 -18.26
N ALA A 199 11.00 19.73 -17.63
CA ALA A 199 10.28 20.83 -18.24
C ALA A 199 11.22 21.68 -19.09
N MET A 200 10.79 22.02 -20.30
CA MET A 200 11.56 22.83 -21.24
C MET A 200 10.69 23.93 -21.83
N GLY A 201 11.26 25.12 -21.97
CA GLY A 201 10.57 26.27 -22.55
C GLY A 201 11.53 27.20 -23.27
N ARG A 202 11.07 27.82 -24.37
CA ARG A 202 11.86 28.79 -25.13
C ARG A 202 11.37 30.20 -24.85
N LEU A 203 12.19 31.02 -24.21
CA LEU A 203 11.82 32.37 -23.76
C LEU A 203 11.49 33.28 -24.94
N ARG A 204 10.37 33.99 -24.85
CA ARG A 204 9.88 34.89 -25.91
C ARG A 204 10.80 36.07 -26.18
N GLY A 205 11.35 36.66 -25.12
CA GLY A 205 12.16 37.88 -25.20
C GLY A 205 13.55 37.66 -25.82
N THR A 206 14.17 36.52 -25.56
CA THR A 206 15.55 36.21 -25.95
C THR A 206 15.66 35.12 -27.01
N GLY A 207 14.65 34.26 -27.13
CA GLY A 207 14.71 33.04 -27.93
C GLY A 207 15.61 31.96 -27.32
N THR A 208 16.04 32.10 -26.07
CA THR A 208 16.85 31.13 -25.34
C THR A 208 15.99 30.00 -24.79
N GLU A 209 16.48 28.76 -24.85
CA GLU A 209 15.86 27.62 -24.16
C GLU A 209 16.27 27.58 -22.69
N THR A 210 15.32 27.29 -21.81
CA THR A 210 15.52 27.02 -20.38
C THR A 210 14.84 25.72 -20.02
N ARG A 211 15.36 25.02 -19.00
CA ARG A 211 14.87 23.72 -18.58
C ARG A 211 15.17 23.43 -17.11
N ALA A 212 14.40 22.54 -16.50
CA ALA A 212 14.67 21.96 -15.20
C ALA A 212 14.03 20.56 -15.10
N ALA A 213 14.65 19.68 -14.33
CA ALA A 213 14.18 18.32 -14.13
C ALA A 213 13.83 18.05 -12.66
N GLN A 214 12.86 17.16 -12.44
CA GLN A 214 12.45 16.69 -11.13
C GLN A 214 11.99 15.24 -11.19
N VAL A 215 12.33 14.48 -10.16
CA VAL A 215 11.87 13.10 -9.96
C VAL A 215 10.52 13.08 -9.26
N PHE A 216 9.57 12.34 -9.83
CA PHE A 216 8.26 12.04 -9.26
C PHE A 216 8.16 10.55 -8.89
N GLN A 217 7.55 10.25 -7.74
CA GLN A 217 7.46 8.89 -7.23
C GLN A 217 6.05 8.31 -7.40
N PHE A 218 5.99 7.16 -8.08
CA PHE A 218 4.79 6.35 -8.24
C PHE A 218 5.01 4.99 -7.58
N VAL A 219 3.99 4.46 -6.90
CA VAL A 219 4.10 3.17 -6.22
C VAL A 219 2.95 2.28 -6.65
N VAL A 220 3.30 1.10 -7.16
CA VAL A 220 2.35 0.01 -7.39
C VAL A 220 2.45 -0.97 -6.21
N PRO A 221 1.44 -1.07 -5.35
CA PRO A 221 1.49 -1.96 -4.20
C PRO A 221 1.61 -3.43 -4.62
N HIS A 222 2.39 -4.19 -3.84
CA HIS A 222 2.40 -5.65 -3.93
C HIS A 222 1.07 -6.24 -3.49
N SER A 223 0.79 -7.47 -3.91
CA SER A 223 -0.46 -8.15 -3.58
C SER A 223 -0.58 -8.41 -2.08
N GLY A 224 0.52 -8.71 -1.39
CA GLY A 224 0.48 -9.25 -0.02
C GLY A 224 -0.24 -10.60 0.06
N VAL A 225 -0.35 -11.35 -1.05
CA VAL A 225 -1.03 -12.64 -1.11
C VAL A 225 -0.05 -13.68 -1.59
N LEU A 226 0.21 -14.67 -0.73
CA LEU A 226 1.16 -15.75 -0.97
C LEU A 226 0.45 -17.08 -1.21
N SER A 227 1.04 -17.96 -2.01
CA SER A 227 0.53 -19.32 -2.25
C SER A 227 1.16 -20.37 -1.31
N SER A 228 2.20 -19.99 -0.58
CA SER A 228 2.90 -20.83 0.40
C SER A 228 3.18 -20.00 1.65
N PHE A 229 3.35 -20.68 2.78
CA PHE A 229 3.88 -20.06 3.98
C PHE A 229 5.40 -20.14 3.88
N SER A 230 6.07 -19.11 3.39
CA SER A 230 7.52 -19.00 3.53
C SER A 230 7.78 -17.92 4.58
N GLY A 231 8.45 -18.25 5.69
CA GLY A 231 8.60 -17.37 6.84
C GLY A 231 10.05 -17.25 7.30
N SER A 232 10.53 -16.02 7.50
CA SER A 232 11.84 -15.71 8.05
C SER A 232 11.71 -15.19 9.48
N ILE A 233 12.47 -15.76 10.41
CA ILE A 233 12.54 -15.28 11.80
C ILE A 233 13.66 -14.26 11.92
N LEU A 234 13.27 -13.02 12.18
CA LEU A 234 14.16 -11.87 12.23
C LEU A 234 14.34 -11.42 13.68
N HIS A 235 15.57 -11.00 14.02
CA HIS A 235 15.83 -10.41 15.32
C HIS A 235 16.94 -9.38 15.25
N GLN A 236 16.64 -8.17 15.75
CA GLN A 236 17.63 -7.12 15.90
C GLN A 236 17.33 -6.26 17.13
N GLN A 237 18.33 -6.07 17.99
CA GLN A 237 18.24 -5.20 19.18
C GLN A 237 17.01 -5.47 20.07
N GLY A 238 16.57 -6.73 20.19
CA GLY A 238 15.43 -7.12 21.01
C GLY A 238 14.07 -7.05 20.31
N ARG A 239 14.00 -6.51 19.08
CA ARG A 239 12.81 -6.61 18.22
C ARG A 239 12.84 -7.93 17.49
N TRP A 240 11.72 -8.65 17.52
CA TRP A 240 11.50 -9.89 16.79
C TRP A 240 10.44 -9.69 15.72
N GLU A 241 10.57 -10.41 14.62
CA GLU A 241 9.51 -10.53 13.63
C GLU A 241 9.47 -11.97 13.07
N LEU A 242 8.27 -12.49 12.84
CA LEU A 242 8.04 -13.56 11.88
C LEU A 242 7.53 -12.90 10.60
N ALA A 243 8.43 -12.72 9.64
CA ALA A 243 8.12 -12.08 8.37
C ALA A 243 7.78 -13.13 7.31
N LEU A 244 6.81 -12.86 6.44
CA LEU A 244 6.48 -13.73 5.31
C LEU A 244 7.29 -13.34 4.08
N ARG A 245 7.85 -14.32 3.38
CA ARG A 245 8.70 -14.14 2.20
C ARG A 245 7.95 -14.53 0.92
N ASP A 246 7.98 -13.64 -0.07
CA ASP A 246 7.61 -13.91 -1.46
C ASP A 246 8.87 -13.98 -2.29
N GLU A 247 9.36 -15.19 -2.51
CA GLU A 247 10.57 -15.42 -3.31
C GLU A 247 10.39 -14.97 -4.76
N ALA A 248 9.19 -15.17 -5.34
CA ALA A 248 8.92 -14.82 -6.72
C ALA A 248 8.82 -13.31 -6.92
N GLY A 249 8.25 -12.61 -5.95
CA GLY A 249 8.17 -11.14 -5.90
C GLY A 249 9.45 -10.46 -5.39
N GLU A 250 10.38 -11.23 -4.81
CA GLU A 250 11.52 -10.73 -4.02
C GLU A 250 11.07 -9.72 -2.95
N VAL A 251 10.07 -10.10 -2.15
CA VAL A 251 9.46 -9.24 -1.12
C VAL A 251 9.45 -9.93 0.25
N LEU A 252 9.77 -9.17 1.29
CA LEU A 252 9.59 -9.58 2.68
C LEU A 252 8.50 -8.75 3.35
N TYR A 253 7.50 -9.40 3.95
CA TYR A 253 6.34 -8.78 4.58
C TYR A 253 6.39 -8.95 6.10
N GLY A 254 6.29 -7.84 6.82
CA GLY A 254 6.05 -7.84 8.26
C GLY A 254 4.67 -8.37 8.64
N GLU A 255 4.45 -8.50 9.93
CA GLU A 255 3.23 -9.02 10.51
C GLU A 255 2.01 -8.28 9.94
N ARG A 256 1.02 -9.04 9.47
CA ARG A 256 -0.24 -8.55 8.89
C ARG A 256 -0.12 -7.74 7.59
N ARG A 257 1.06 -7.69 6.95
CA ARG A 257 1.22 -7.08 5.60
C ARG A 257 1.00 -8.07 4.47
N ALA A 258 0.84 -9.35 4.81
CA ALA A 258 0.50 -10.41 3.88
C ALA A 258 -0.37 -11.50 4.52
N VAL A 259 -1.02 -12.26 3.66
CA VAL A 259 -1.80 -13.46 3.99
C VAL A 259 -1.40 -14.62 3.07
N VAL A 260 -1.59 -15.85 3.54
CA VAL A 260 -1.34 -17.07 2.75
C VAL A 260 -2.67 -17.61 2.25
N GLU A 261 -2.91 -17.61 0.94
CA GLU A 261 -4.05 -18.31 0.34
C GLU A 261 -3.75 -19.80 0.19
N VAL A 262 -4.55 -20.65 0.83
CA VAL A 262 -4.30 -22.08 0.90
C VAL A 262 -5.32 -22.83 0.02
N PRO A 263 -4.90 -23.43 -1.11
CA PRO A 263 -5.81 -24.11 -2.02
C PRO A 263 -6.33 -25.43 -1.43
N ALA A 264 -7.37 -25.98 -2.07
CA ALA A 264 -7.84 -27.33 -1.75
C ALA A 264 -6.73 -28.36 -1.93
N SER A 265 -6.66 -29.34 -1.03
CA SER A 265 -5.67 -30.41 -1.09
C SER A 265 -5.83 -31.21 -2.40
N THR A 266 -4.70 -31.57 -3.01
CA THR A 266 -4.66 -32.45 -4.18
C THR A 266 -4.58 -33.93 -3.81
N THR A 267 -4.34 -34.24 -2.53
CA THR A 267 -4.04 -35.59 -2.03
C THR A 267 -5.05 -36.09 -0.98
N GLY A 268 -6.11 -35.32 -0.72
CA GLY A 268 -7.13 -35.69 0.27
C GLY A 268 -8.21 -34.63 0.45
N ALA A 269 -8.97 -34.75 1.54
CA ALA A 269 -9.89 -33.70 1.97
C ALA A 269 -9.11 -32.53 2.61
N GLY A 270 -9.77 -31.37 2.72
CA GLY A 270 -9.18 -30.19 3.34
C GLY A 270 -8.36 -29.34 2.38
N TYR A 271 -7.47 -28.52 2.94
CA TYR A 271 -6.71 -27.48 2.26
C TYR A 271 -5.25 -27.59 2.64
N GLN A 272 -4.33 -27.40 1.70
CA GLN A 272 -2.91 -27.52 2.02
C GLN A 272 -2.03 -26.57 1.21
N CYS A 273 -0.96 -26.12 1.83
CA CYS A 273 0.13 -25.41 1.17
C CYS A 273 1.47 -25.89 1.74
N ALA A 274 2.53 -25.73 0.94
CA ALA A 274 3.88 -25.89 1.45
C ALA A 274 4.19 -24.80 2.48
N PHE A 275 5.00 -25.14 3.48
CA PHE A 275 5.65 -24.15 4.31
C PHE A 275 7.17 -24.32 4.34
N LEU A 276 7.86 -23.20 4.53
CA LEU A 276 9.29 -23.08 4.78
C LEU A 276 9.47 -22.09 5.93
N LEU A 277 10.24 -22.46 6.95
CA LEU A 277 10.67 -21.60 8.03
C LEU A 277 12.18 -21.57 8.08
N GLU A 278 12.73 -20.36 8.14
CA GLU A 278 14.16 -20.11 8.25
C GLU A 278 14.42 -19.11 9.38
N ALA A 279 15.59 -19.20 10.01
CA ALA A 279 16.06 -18.21 10.98
C ALA A 279 17.06 -17.21 10.36
N GLY A 280 17.22 -17.24 9.03
CA GLY A 280 18.05 -16.32 8.27
C GLY A 280 17.32 -15.01 7.94
N GLY A 281 18.08 -13.92 7.83
CA GLY A 281 17.61 -12.67 7.26
C GLY A 281 17.57 -12.74 5.74
N GLY A 282 17.20 -11.65 5.09
CA GLY A 282 17.22 -11.55 3.64
C GLY A 282 17.58 -10.15 3.15
N ASP A 283 18.07 -10.08 1.91
CA ASP A 283 18.33 -8.84 1.19
C ASP A 283 17.32 -8.66 0.04
N GLU A 284 16.07 -9.10 0.26
CA GLU A 284 14.97 -8.94 -0.69
C GLU A 284 14.91 -7.53 -1.21
N ARG A 285 14.59 -7.34 -2.49
CA ARG A 285 14.53 -6.00 -3.08
C ARG A 285 13.54 -5.10 -2.33
N ASP A 286 12.38 -5.65 -2.00
CA ASP A 286 11.31 -4.92 -1.32
C ASP A 286 11.01 -5.47 0.07
N VAL A 287 10.79 -4.57 1.01
CA VAL A 287 10.42 -4.88 2.41
C VAL A 287 9.21 -4.03 2.76
N VAL A 288 8.14 -4.69 3.24
CA VAL A 288 6.85 -4.07 3.57
C VAL A 288 6.56 -4.25 5.07
N GLY A 289 6.41 -3.15 5.78
CA GLY A 289 6.04 -3.15 7.21
C GLY A 289 7.17 -3.51 8.17
N LEU A 290 8.43 -3.43 7.74
CA LEU A 290 9.61 -3.71 8.56
C LEU A 290 10.76 -2.74 8.25
N PRO A 291 11.63 -2.41 9.22
CA PRO A 291 12.88 -1.70 8.95
C PRO A 291 13.83 -2.58 8.15
N ARG A 292 14.57 -1.98 7.21
CA ARG A 292 15.54 -2.70 6.37
C ARG A 292 16.61 -3.42 7.20
N GLU A 293 17.07 -2.77 8.26
CA GLU A 293 18.06 -3.31 9.19
C GLU A 293 17.58 -4.62 9.85
N LEU A 294 16.29 -4.70 10.23
CA LEU A 294 15.69 -5.90 10.80
C LEU A 294 15.51 -6.99 9.73
N ALA A 295 15.07 -6.61 8.52
CA ALA A 295 14.91 -7.56 7.39
C ALA A 295 16.19 -8.33 7.09
N THR A 296 17.35 -7.67 7.19
CA THR A 296 18.66 -8.30 6.97
C THR A 296 19.21 -9.06 8.17
N ALA A 297 18.61 -8.93 9.36
CA ALA A 297 19.12 -9.48 10.62
C ALA A 297 18.37 -10.76 11.00
N GLY A 298 18.87 -11.91 10.53
CA GLY A 298 18.30 -13.22 10.87
C GLY A 298 18.45 -13.52 12.35
N ALA A 299 17.46 -14.17 12.95
CA ALA A 299 17.54 -14.59 14.34
C ALA A 299 18.71 -15.57 14.61
N ALA A 300 19.14 -16.33 13.60
CA ALA A 300 20.33 -17.19 13.68
C ALA A 300 21.64 -16.41 13.93
N ASP A 301 21.69 -15.10 13.62
CA ASP A 301 22.86 -14.26 13.93
C ASP A 301 22.94 -13.90 15.41
N SER A 302 21.81 -14.01 16.13
CA SER A 302 21.68 -13.58 17.54
C SER A 302 21.62 -14.75 18.53
N PHE A 303 21.30 -15.96 18.08
CA PHE A 303 21.00 -17.11 18.94
C PHE A 303 21.62 -18.40 18.40
N ALA A 304 21.95 -19.34 19.30
CA ALA A 304 22.48 -20.64 18.91
C ALA A 304 21.42 -21.53 18.24
N SER A 305 20.15 -21.35 18.65
CA SER A 305 18.98 -21.95 18.00
C SER A 305 17.75 -21.08 18.24
N VAL A 306 16.77 -21.23 17.36
CA VAL A 306 15.48 -20.53 17.45
C VAL A 306 14.37 -21.57 17.44
N ASP A 307 13.52 -21.58 18.46
CA ASP A 307 12.31 -22.39 18.43
C ASP A 307 11.11 -21.54 18.01
N VAL A 308 10.24 -22.14 17.19
CA VAL A 308 8.96 -21.60 16.75
C VAL A 308 7.88 -22.54 17.24
N GLN A 309 7.17 -22.17 18.31
CA GLN A 309 6.10 -22.96 18.88
C GLN A 309 4.74 -22.39 18.51
N LEU A 310 3.82 -23.21 17.99
CA LEU A 310 2.43 -22.78 17.84
C LEU A 310 1.77 -22.75 19.21
N VAL A 311 1.32 -21.57 19.64
CA VAL A 311 0.70 -21.40 20.96
C VAL A 311 -0.80 -21.10 20.87
N HIS A 312 -1.29 -20.73 19.70
CA HIS A 312 -2.71 -20.51 19.46
C HIS A 312 -3.06 -20.69 17.98
N HIS A 313 -4.17 -21.39 17.72
CA HIS A 313 -4.82 -21.49 16.42
C HIS A 313 -6.27 -21.04 16.58
N LEU A 314 -6.64 -19.98 15.85
CA LEU A 314 -8.02 -19.54 15.70
C LEU A 314 -8.48 -19.77 14.26
N GLY A 315 -9.38 -20.72 14.06
CA GLY A 315 -10.02 -20.97 12.78
C GLY A 315 -10.98 -22.15 12.91
N PRO A 316 -11.78 -22.42 11.87
CA PRO A 316 -12.63 -23.60 11.86
C PRO A 316 -11.79 -24.88 11.69
N GLY A 317 -12.25 -26.00 12.26
CA GLY A 317 -11.53 -27.27 12.16
C GLY A 317 -10.16 -27.27 12.84
N GLU A 318 -9.23 -28.02 12.25
CA GLU A 318 -7.92 -28.35 12.83
C GLU A 318 -6.80 -27.99 11.84
N LEU A 319 -5.61 -27.71 12.38
CA LEU A 319 -4.34 -27.62 11.66
C LEU A 319 -3.50 -28.85 11.97
N VAL A 320 -2.93 -29.46 10.92
CA VAL A 320 -1.98 -30.56 11.01
C VAL A 320 -0.73 -30.23 10.20
N VAL A 321 0.44 -30.51 10.76
CA VAL A 321 1.74 -30.30 10.10
C VAL A 321 2.54 -31.59 10.16
N GLY A 322 2.28 -32.51 9.23
CA GLY A 322 2.91 -33.84 9.24
C GLY A 322 2.72 -34.56 10.57
N GLU A 323 3.80 -35.10 11.13
CA GLU A 323 3.86 -35.63 12.50
C GLU A 323 4.36 -34.60 13.53
N LEU A 324 4.63 -33.36 13.09
CA LEU A 324 5.30 -32.34 13.90
C LEU A 324 4.33 -31.59 14.81
N LEU A 325 3.07 -31.44 14.39
CA LEU A 325 2.09 -30.60 15.08
C LEU A 325 0.67 -31.03 14.71
N SER A 326 -0.22 -31.05 15.70
CA SER A 326 -1.66 -31.13 15.49
C SER A 326 -2.38 -30.24 16.48
N THR A 327 -3.46 -29.58 16.05
CA THR A 327 -4.33 -28.87 16.99
C THR A 327 -5.43 -29.78 17.55
N ALA A 328 -5.53 -31.02 17.07
CA ALA A 328 -6.59 -31.97 17.42
C ALA A 328 -6.41 -32.58 18.81
N ASP A 329 -5.16 -32.78 19.24
CA ASP A 329 -4.75 -33.24 20.57
C ASP A 329 -4.55 -32.09 21.57
N GLY A 330 -4.63 -30.85 21.10
CA GLY A 330 -4.49 -29.63 21.88
C GLY A 330 -3.05 -29.15 21.92
N LEU A 331 -2.87 -27.82 22.03
CA LEU A 331 -1.55 -27.21 21.92
C LEU A 331 -0.75 -27.33 23.23
N ASP A 332 0.46 -27.87 23.15
CA ASP A 332 1.41 -27.98 24.24
C ASP A 332 2.86 -27.69 23.81
N GLY A 333 3.83 -28.07 24.65
CA GLY A 333 5.26 -27.81 24.44
C GLY A 333 5.87 -28.52 23.22
N ASP A 334 5.26 -29.61 22.76
CA ASP A 334 5.75 -30.45 21.69
C ASP A 334 5.37 -29.92 20.30
N ASP A 335 4.41 -28.98 20.22
CA ASP A 335 4.03 -28.23 19.01
C ASP A 335 5.07 -27.15 18.63
N SER A 336 6.35 -27.53 18.66
CA SER A 336 7.50 -26.64 18.52
C SER A 336 8.47 -27.14 17.46
N LEU A 337 8.84 -26.24 16.56
CA LEU A 337 9.85 -26.47 15.53
C LEU A 337 11.17 -25.82 15.96
N SER A 338 12.26 -26.58 16.01
CA SER A 338 13.58 -26.05 16.36
C SER A 338 14.41 -25.79 15.11
N LEU A 339 14.67 -24.51 14.82
CA LEU A 339 15.44 -24.02 13.69
C LEU A 339 16.93 -24.03 14.04
N THR A 340 17.58 -25.15 13.74
CA THR A 340 19.06 -25.26 13.61
C THR A 340 19.50 -25.29 12.14
N SER A 341 18.53 -25.52 11.26
CA SER A 341 18.55 -25.35 9.80
C SER A 341 17.14 -24.97 9.37
N ASP A 342 16.96 -24.69 8.08
CA ASP A 342 15.64 -24.46 7.51
C ASP A 342 14.73 -25.69 7.72
N VAL A 343 13.45 -25.43 8.00
CA VAL A 343 12.43 -26.45 8.24
C VAL A 343 11.32 -26.26 7.22
N GLU A 344 11.07 -27.31 6.44
CA GLU A 344 10.02 -27.33 5.42
C GLU A 344 8.97 -28.40 5.73
N GLY A 345 7.77 -28.22 5.17
CA GLY A 345 6.72 -29.23 5.25
C GLY A 345 5.42 -28.77 4.62
N ILE A 346 4.30 -29.32 5.10
CA ILE A 346 2.97 -29.03 4.57
C ILE A 346 2.06 -28.63 5.73
N LEU A 347 1.44 -27.45 5.63
CA LEU A 347 0.32 -27.05 6.48
C LEU A 347 -0.95 -27.66 5.90
N HIS A 348 -1.70 -28.42 6.70
CA HIS A 348 -2.97 -29.01 6.31
C HIS A 348 -4.09 -28.50 7.22
N PHE A 349 -5.10 -27.89 6.62
CA PHE A 349 -6.30 -27.40 7.31
C PHE A 349 -7.48 -28.30 6.96
N THR A 350 -8.20 -28.77 7.98
CA THR A 350 -9.31 -29.71 7.76
C THR A 350 -10.58 -29.04 7.24
N GLU A 351 -10.75 -27.74 7.49
CA GLU A 351 -11.93 -26.97 7.09
C GLU A 351 -11.58 -25.73 6.26
N LYS A 352 -12.58 -25.25 5.50
CA LYS A 352 -12.51 -23.97 4.78
C LYS A 352 -12.61 -22.85 5.81
N GLY A 353 -11.81 -21.80 5.69
CA GLY A 353 -11.98 -20.61 6.52
C GLY A 353 -10.74 -19.75 6.65
N ILE A 354 -10.82 -18.82 7.58
CA ILE A 354 -9.75 -17.94 8.02
C ILE A 354 -9.10 -18.61 9.22
N HIS A 355 -7.80 -18.87 9.14
CA HIS A 355 -6.99 -19.47 10.20
C HIS A 355 -5.91 -18.48 10.60
N THR A 356 -5.96 -18.01 11.85
CA THR A 356 -4.93 -17.16 12.46
C THR A 356 -4.07 -18.02 13.36
N LEU A 357 -2.79 -18.09 13.05
CA LEU A 357 -1.77 -18.87 13.76
C LEU A 357 -0.90 -17.90 14.57
N THR A 358 -0.79 -18.13 15.87
CA THR A 358 0.12 -17.38 16.74
C THR A 358 1.25 -18.28 17.18
N PHE A 359 2.47 -17.86 16.89
CA PHE A 359 3.68 -18.56 17.25
C PHE A 359 4.39 -17.82 18.39
N GLU A 360 4.91 -18.55 19.37
CA GLU A 360 5.92 -18.04 20.29
C GLU A 360 7.32 -18.33 19.72
N LEU A 361 8.07 -17.26 19.48
CA LEU A 361 9.45 -17.29 19.01
C LEU A 361 10.37 -17.30 20.23
N ARG A 362 11.33 -18.23 20.29
CA ARG A 362 12.25 -18.37 21.43
C ARG A 362 13.69 -18.44 20.95
N GLY A 363 14.49 -17.44 21.30
CA GLY A 363 15.94 -17.47 21.10
C GLY A 363 16.62 -18.21 22.25
N ARG A 364 17.51 -19.15 21.91
CA ARG A 364 18.29 -19.93 22.89
C ARG A 364 19.79 -19.65 22.81
N ASP A 365 20.44 -19.71 23.97
CA ASP A 365 21.91 -19.68 24.07
C ASP A 365 22.55 -21.05 23.74
N GLU A 366 23.88 -21.12 23.82
CA GLU A 366 24.65 -22.34 23.55
C GLU A 366 24.34 -23.48 24.54
N GLU A 367 23.90 -23.14 25.75
CA GLU A 367 23.44 -24.09 26.77
C GLU A 367 22.00 -24.56 26.55
N GLY A 368 21.30 -24.02 25.55
CA GLY A 368 19.92 -24.35 25.22
C GLY A 368 18.89 -23.68 26.14
N LEU A 369 19.27 -22.67 26.92
CA LEU A 369 18.34 -21.91 27.76
C LEU A 369 17.62 -20.84 26.93
N VAL A 370 16.33 -20.63 27.17
CA VAL A 370 15.58 -19.56 26.50
C VAL A 370 15.99 -18.21 27.11
N VAL A 371 16.65 -17.37 26.31
CA VAL A 371 17.15 -16.05 26.72
C VAL A 371 16.31 -14.89 26.19
N SER A 372 15.50 -15.14 25.16
CA SER A 372 14.62 -14.13 24.55
C SER A 372 13.35 -14.78 24.02
N ARG A 373 12.23 -14.05 24.08
CA ARG A 373 10.92 -14.51 23.59
C ARG A 373 10.14 -13.38 22.93
N SER A 374 9.36 -13.73 21.91
CA SER A 374 8.34 -12.85 21.31
C SER A 374 7.20 -13.69 20.74
N GLN A 375 6.20 -13.03 20.19
CA GLN A 375 5.14 -13.68 19.41
C GLN A 375 5.14 -13.16 17.97
N GLY A 376 4.75 -14.03 17.05
CA GLY A 376 4.47 -13.69 15.65
C GLY A 376 3.11 -14.24 15.23
N VAL A 377 2.42 -13.53 14.33
CA VAL A 377 1.09 -13.93 13.86
C VAL A 377 1.09 -14.07 12.34
N VAL A 378 0.56 -15.19 11.86
CA VAL A 378 0.35 -15.44 10.44
C VAL A 378 -1.11 -15.78 10.18
N ARG A 379 -1.64 -15.27 9.07
CA ARG A 379 -2.99 -15.59 8.61
C ARG A 379 -2.98 -16.43 7.35
N CYS A 380 -3.68 -17.56 7.42
CA CYS A 380 -3.90 -18.48 6.32
C CYS A 380 -5.39 -18.50 5.93
N LEU A 381 -5.68 -18.48 4.64
CA LEU A 381 -7.01 -18.46 4.05
C LEU A 381 -7.28 -19.80 3.35
N ALA A 382 -7.75 -20.79 4.12
CA ALA A 382 -8.07 -22.12 3.64
C ALA A 382 -9.30 -22.10 2.73
N GLY A 383 -9.09 -22.31 1.44
CA GLY A 383 -10.16 -22.29 0.43
C GLY A 383 -10.81 -20.93 0.21
N LEU A 384 -10.19 -19.87 0.71
CA LEU A 384 -10.64 -18.49 0.60
C LEU A 384 -9.63 -17.66 -0.21
N ARG A 385 -10.10 -16.58 -0.80
CA ARG A 385 -9.26 -15.54 -1.41
C ARG A 385 -9.16 -14.36 -0.45
N ALA A 386 -8.11 -13.53 -0.56
CA ALA A 386 -7.97 -12.31 0.23
C ALA A 386 -9.18 -11.37 0.12
N SER A 387 -9.91 -11.44 -0.99
CA SER A 387 -11.19 -10.75 -1.23
C SER A 387 -12.42 -11.48 -0.65
N TYR A 388 -12.27 -12.28 0.40
CA TYR A 388 -13.40 -13.02 1.00
C TYR A 388 -14.51 -12.06 1.44
N SER A 389 -15.75 -12.50 1.25
CA SER A 389 -16.92 -11.68 1.57
C SER A 389 -17.18 -11.58 3.08
N PHE A 390 -18.02 -10.62 3.49
CA PHE A 390 -18.52 -10.53 4.86
C PHE A 390 -19.18 -11.84 5.32
N ALA A 391 -19.91 -12.52 4.43
CA ALA A 391 -20.57 -13.79 4.74
C ALA A 391 -19.56 -14.92 4.99
N GLU A 392 -18.50 -14.99 4.19
CA GLU A 392 -17.43 -15.99 4.40
C GLU A 392 -16.62 -15.73 5.66
N TRP A 393 -16.37 -14.45 5.97
CA TRP A 393 -15.76 -14.05 7.24
C TRP A 393 -16.63 -14.42 8.44
N ALA A 394 -17.93 -14.09 8.40
CA ALA A 394 -18.88 -14.41 9.46
C ALA A 394 -18.99 -15.92 9.69
N ASP A 395 -19.21 -16.69 8.63
CA ASP A 395 -19.26 -18.17 8.69
C ASP A 395 -17.99 -18.77 9.29
N SER A 396 -16.82 -18.26 8.90
CA SER A 396 -15.54 -18.74 9.42
C SER A 396 -15.41 -18.51 10.93
N TYR A 397 -15.73 -17.31 11.42
CA TYR A 397 -15.63 -16.98 12.84
C TYR A 397 -16.73 -17.67 13.67
N GLU A 398 -17.93 -17.81 13.12
CA GLU A 398 -19.03 -18.54 13.77
C GLU A 398 -18.64 -20.00 13.99
N ARG A 399 -18.07 -20.67 12.98
CA ARG A 399 -17.57 -22.06 13.12
C ARG A 399 -16.38 -22.15 14.07
N ALA A 400 -15.42 -21.23 13.97
CA ALA A 400 -14.25 -21.19 14.86
C ALA A 400 -14.64 -21.05 16.35
N HIS A 401 -15.71 -20.30 16.64
CA HIS A 401 -16.21 -20.06 17.99
C HIS A 401 -17.43 -20.93 18.37
N GLN A 402 -17.83 -21.87 17.52
CA GLN A 402 -19.01 -22.72 17.73
C GLN A 402 -20.30 -21.93 17.99
N LEU A 403 -20.44 -20.78 17.34
CA LEU A 403 -21.66 -19.97 17.37
C LEU A 403 -22.72 -20.54 16.43
N ALA A 404 -23.98 -20.20 16.67
CA ALA A 404 -25.05 -20.52 15.73
C ALA A 404 -24.86 -19.74 14.41
N ALA A 405 -25.14 -20.38 13.28
CA ALA A 405 -25.03 -19.74 11.97
C ALA A 405 -25.88 -18.45 11.90
N GLY A 406 -25.28 -17.36 11.44
CA GLY A 406 -25.89 -16.04 11.35
C GLY A 406 -25.76 -15.18 12.61
N SER A 407 -25.09 -15.66 13.67
CA SER A 407 -24.82 -14.87 14.89
C SER A 407 -24.04 -13.58 14.64
N LEU A 408 -23.13 -13.57 13.66
CA LEU A 408 -22.33 -12.40 13.29
C LEU A 408 -22.98 -11.56 12.20
N ALA A 409 -24.02 -12.08 11.54
CA ALA A 409 -24.86 -11.30 10.63
C ALA A 409 -25.97 -10.52 11.37
N ASP A 410 -26.24 -10.83 12.64
CA ASP A 410 -27.20 -10.09 13.47
C ASP A 410 -26.66 -8.68 13.78
N PRO A 411 -27.32 -7.60 13.31
CA PRO A 411 -26.89 -6.23 13.59
C PRO A 411 -27.01 -5.83 15.06
N ALA A 412 -27.73 -6.61 15.89
CA ALA A 412 -27.80 -6.40 17.34
C ALA A 412 -26.74 -7.21 18.11
N GLY A 413 -25.97 -8.07 17.43
CA GLY A 413 -24.90 -8.85 18.04
C GLY A 413 -23.72 -7.96 18.44
N ASP A 414 -23.20 -8.19 19.65
CA ASP A 414 -22.00 -7.55 20.20
C ASP A 414 -21.32 -8.57 21.12
N TRP A 415 -20.74 -9.61 20.51
CA TRP A 415 -20.22 -10.76 21.25
C TRP A 415 -18.95 -10.43 22.04
N ASN A 416 -18.13 -9.52 21.51
CA ASN A 416 -16.91 -9.04 22.15
C ASN A 416 -17.16 -7.87 23.14
N GLY A 417 -18.36 -7.29 23.16
CA GLY A 417 -18.79 -6.24 24.09
C GLY A 417 -18.17 -4.87 23.81
N ASP A 418 -17.70 -4.63 22.58
CA ASP A 418 -17.01 -3.38 22.21
C ASP A 418 -17.97 -2.30 21.65
N GLY A 419 -19.24 -2.65 21.45
CA GLY A 419 -20.28 -1.77 20.94
C GLY A 419 -20.12 -1.35 19.49
N ARG A 420 -19.25 -2.02 18.72
CA ARG A 420 -19.04 -1.80 17.28
C ARG A 420 -19.87 -2.79 16.47
N SER A 421 -20.16 -2.44 15.22
CA SER A 421 -20.78 -3.37 14.29
C SER A 421 -19.77 -4.40 13.81
N HIS A 422 -20.19 -5.65 13.63
CA HIS A 422 -19.38 -6.68 12.99
C HIS A 422 -18.85 -6.31 11.59
N GLN A 423 -19.48 -5.36 10.88
CA GLN A 423 -18.92 -4.84 9.63
C GLN A 423 -17.59 -4.09 9.86
N TRP A 424 -17.42 -3.45 11.02
CA TRP A 424 -16.16 -2.85 11.43
C TRP A 424 -15.12 -3.94 11.68
N ASP A 425 -15.48 -5.01 12.40
CA ASP A 425 -14.57 -6.14 12.64
C ASP A 425 -14.16 -6.82 11.34
N TYR A 426 -15.07 -6.98 10.37
CA TYR A 426 -14.75 -7.50 9.05
C TYR A 426 -13.70 -6.64 8.32
N LEU A 427 -13.89 -5.32 8.30
CA LEU A 427 -12.97 -4.39 7.67
C LEU A 427 -11.62 -4.32 8.40
N MET A 428 -11.62 -4.53 9.72
CA MET A 428 -10.43 -4.53 10.58
C MET A 428 -9.89 -5.92 10.89
N ASP A 429 -10.39 -6.95 10.22
CA ASP A 429 -10.00 -8.31 10.52
C ASP A 429 -8.51 -8.53 10.22
N ALA A 430 -7.95 -7.97 9.13
CA ALA A 430 -6.51 -8.04 8.87
C ALA A 430 -5.69 -7.35 9.98
N ALA A 431 -6.28 -6.35 10.63
CA ALA A 431 -5.76 -5.71 11.84
C ALA A 431 -6.03 -6.54 13.11
N GLY A 432 -6.59 -7.75 13.00
CA GLY A 432 -6.79 -8.68 14.09
C GLY A 432 -7.99 -8.35 14.96
N ALA A 433 -8.94 -7.57 14.45
CA ALA A 433 -10.24 -7.44 15.08
C ALA A 433 -10.88 -8.83 15.20
N ASN A 434 -11.36 -9.15 16.40
CA ASN A 434 -12.07 -10.40 16.66
C ASN A 434 -13.49 -10.04 17.11
N PRO A 435 -14.54 -10.50 16.38
CA PRO A 435 -15.92 -10.13 16.68
C PRO A 435 -16.47 -10.84 17.92
N VAL A 436 -15.78 -11.88 18.44
CA VAL A 436 -16.26 -12.72 19.56
C VAL A 436 -15.47 -12.48 20.85
N THR A 437 -14.16 -12.25 20.76
CA THR A 437 -13.30 -12.04 21.93
C THR A 437 -12.81 -10.60 22.01
N GLY A 438 -12.98 -9.96 23.18
CA GLY A 438 -12.65 -8.54 23.42
C GLY A 438 -11.16 -8.18 23.42
N ALA A 439 -10.31 -8.96 22.75
CA ALA A 439 -8.87 -8.76 22.70
C ALA A 439 -8.40 -7.68 21.70
N SER A 440 -9.33 -6.94 21.07
CA SER A 440 -9.03 -6.03 19.95
C SER A 440 -8.61 -4.61 20.35
N ALA A 441 -8.33 -4.35 21.64
CA ALA A 441 -7.94 -3.02 22.11
C ALA A 441 -6.55 -2.54 21.62
N SER A 442 -5.73 -3.39 21.01
CA SER A 442 -4.32 -3.04 20.71
C SER A 442 -4.00 -2.64 19.27
N VAL A 443 -4.89 -2.82 18.28
CA VAL A 443 -4.44 -2.83 16.86
C VAL A 443 -4.96 -1.72 15.95
N CYS A 444 -5.89 -0.86 16.37
CA CYS A 444 -6.33 0.22 15.49
C CYS A 444 -6.59 1.50 16.27
N ALA A 445 -5.97 2.59 15.83
CA ALA A 445 -5.99 3.94 16.40
C ALA A 445 -4.95 4.23 17.49
N GLN A 446 -3.65 4.14 17.18
CA GLN A 446 -2.68 4.81 18.03
C GLN A 446 -2.71 6.32 17.73
N LEU A 447 -3.10 7.09 18.74
CA LEU A 447 -2.82 8.53 18.78
C LEU A 447 -1.35 8.67 19.15
N SER A 448 -0.50 8.95 18.16
CA SER A 448 0.90 9.34 18.43
C SER A 448 0.92 10.87 18.53
N PRO A 449 1.32 11.44 19.69
CA PRO A 449 1.50 12.87 19.87
C PRO A 449 2.89 13.37 19.40
N ASP A 450 3.62 12.59 18.59
CA ASP A 450 4.98 12.97 18.16
C ASP A 450 4.96 14.34 17.47
N GLY A 451 5.68 15.30 18.04
CA GLY A 451 5.83 16.64 17.45
C GLY A 451 4.65 17.60 17.65
N GLY A 452 3.61 17.22 18.40
CA GLY A 452 2.45 18.09 18.67
C GLY A 452 1.30 17.98 17.66
N GLU A 453 1.36 17.04 16.71
CA GLU A 453 0.29 16.78 15.75
C GLU A 453 -0.43 15.47 16.07
N GLY A 454 -1.74 15.53 16.33
CA GLY A 454 -2.55 14.33 16.52
C GLY A 454 -2.75 13.59 15.18
N ARG A 455 -2.47 12.28 15.16
CA ARG A 455 -2.73 11.40 14.01
C ARG A 455 -3.42 10.11 14.45
N LEU A 456 -4.26 9.58 13.58
CA LEU A 456 -4.94 8.30 13.76
C LEU A 456 -4.30 7.25 12.85
N ILE A 457 -3.59 6.28 13.43
CA ILE A 457 -2.93 5.20 12.69
C ILE A 457 -3.81 3.94 12.64
N PHE A 458 -4.00 3.35 11.47
CA PHE A 458 -4.81 2.14 11.26
C PHE A 458 -4.32 1.32 10.07
N LEU A 459 -4.66 0.02 10.06
CA LEU A 459 -4.42 -0.84 8.90
C LEU A 459 -5.62 -0.76 7.95
N ARG A 460 -5.35 -0.52 6.67
CA ARG A 460 -6.33 -0.56 5.59
C ARG A 460 -6.15 -1.83 4.75
N ASP A 461 -7.19 -2.64 4.69
CA ASP A 461 -7.29 -3.82 3.83
C ASP A 461 -7.98 -3.45 2.51
N LEU A 462 -7.17 -3.23 1.48
CA LEU A 462 -7.63 -2.80 0.16
C LEU A 462 -8.33 -3.91 -0.65
N TYR A 463 -8.31 -5.17 -0.19
CA TYR A 463 -9.13 -6.23 -0.79
C TYR A 463 -10.60 -6.11 -0.38
N LYS A 464 -10.88 -5.58 0.81
CA LYS A 464 -12.24 -5.39 1.34
C LYS A 464 -12.77 -3.99 1.11
N ASP A 465 -11.90 -2.98 1.24
CA ASP A 465 -12.22 -1.59 0.93
C ASP A 465 -11.35 -1.10 -0.23
N PRO A 466 -11.74 -1.36 -1.48
CA PRO A 466 -10.98 -0.96 -2.66
C PRO A 466 -11.11 0.53 -2.97
N LEU A 467 -11.67 1.32 -2.04
CA LEU A 467 -11.90 2.76 -2.20
C LEU A 467 -12.87 3.08 -3.35
N ALA A 468 -13.71 2.13 -3.76
CA ALA A 468 -14.68 2.30 -4.85
C ALA A 468 -16.05 2.82 -4.39
N GLY A 469 -16.20 3.17 -3.10
CA GLY A 469 -17.45 3.67 -2.53
C GLY A 469 -18.53 2.61 -2.27
N GLN A 470 -18.18 1.33 -2.32
CA GLN A 470 -19.08 0.22 -2.00
C GLN A 470 -19.16 -0.02 -0.49
N SER A 471 -20.30 -0.48 0.03
CA SER A 471 -20.45 -0.82 1.46
C SER A 471 -20.25 -2.33 1.69
N PRO A 472 -19.74 -2.76 2.85
CA PRO A 472 -19.25 -1.91 3.94
C PRO A 472 -17.89 -1.29 3.58
N ARG A 473 -17.66 -0.03 3.97
CA ARG A 473 -16.36 0.66 3.80
C ARG A 473 -15.92 1.46 5.02
N LEU A 474 -14.62 1.70 5.14
CA LEU A 474 -14.04 2.57 6.16
C LEU A 474 -14.01 4.01 5.66
N VAL A 475 -14.72 4.87 6.38
CA VAL A 475 -14.75 6.31 6.17
C VAL A 475 -13.92 6.98 7.25
N SER A 476 -12.91 7.72 6.81
CA SER A 476 -12.03 8.51 7.66
C SER A 476 -12.66 9.87 7.91
N GLU A 477 -12.82 10.24 9.18
CA GLU A 477 -13.44 11.51 9.56
C GLU A 477 -12.60 12.22 10.62
N ALA A 478 -12.55 13.55 10.53
CA ALA A 478 -11.98 14.39 11.57
C ALA A 478 -12.86 15.60 11.88
N SER A 479 -12.67 16.14 13.06
CA SER A 479 -13.54 17.18 13.59
C SER A 479 -12.83 18.01 14.65
N GLN A 480 -13.17 19.29 14.74
CA GLN A 480 -12.80 20.16 15.86
C GLN A 480 -13.97 20.45 16.80
N ASP A 481 -15.17 20.17 16.31
CA ASP A 481 -16.44 20.36 16.96
C ASP A 481 -17.24 19.09 16.67
N LEU A 482 -17.51 18.29 17.70
CA LEU A 482 -18.11 16.96 17.56
C LEU A 482 -19.48 16.94 16.84
N GLU A 483 -20.07 18.11 16.58
CA GLU A 483 -21.26 18.29 15.74
C GLU A 483 -20.97 18.35 14.22
N LEU A 484 -19.76 18.75 13.81
CA LEU A 484 -19.33 18.93 12.43
C LEU A 484 -18.12 18.06 12.10
N TRP A 485 -18.29 17.13 11.16
CA TRP A 485 -17.25 16.18 10.75
C TRP A 485 -16.85 16.40 9.29
N ALA A 486 -15.56 16.68 9.07
CA ALA A 486 -14.94 16.56 7.76
C ALA A 486 -14.79 15.07 7.43
N THR A 487 -15.20 14.69 6.23
CA THR A 487 -15.22 13.29 5.78
C THR A 487 -14.32 13.14 4.56
N ILE A 488 -13.48 12.11 4.57
CA ILE A 488 -12.77 11.67 3.36
C ILE A 488 -13.52 10.48 2.77
N GLU A 489 -13.96 10.60 1.52
CA GLU A 489 -14.47 9.46 0.76
C GLU A 489 -14.19 9.62 -0.74
N PRO A 490 -14.23 8.54 -1.54
CA PRO A 490 -13.83 8.58 -2.96
C PRO A 490 -14.58 9.58 -3.84
N THR A 491 -15.81 9.98 -3.46
CA THR A 491 -16.64 10.97 -4.16
C THR A 491 -16.49 12.39 -3.61
N ALA A 492 -15.77 12.54 -2.50
CA ALA A 492 -15.42 13.78 -1.84
C ALA A 492 -14.05 13.54 -1.17
N PRO A 493 -12.95 13.50 -1.97
CA PRO A 493 -11.66 12.89 -1.59
C PRO A 493 -10.93 13.56 -0.42
N GLY A 494 -11.61 14.44 0.34
CA GLY A 494 -11.01 15.33 1.29
C GLY A 494 -10.25 16.44 0.57
N TYR A 495 -10.03 17.56 1.26
CA TYR A 495 -9.16 18.63 0.79
C TYR A 495 -7.78 18.39 1.40
N PRO A 496 -6.75 18.06 0.61
CA PRO A 496 -5.48 17.56 1.14
C PRO A 496 -4.62 18.55 1.96
N LEU A 497 -5.16 19.68 2.44
CA LEU A 497 -4.53 20.49 3.50
C LEU A 497 -5.28 20.47 4.84
N GLU A 498 -6.54 20.02 4.86
CA GLU A 498 -7.30 19.98 6.11
C GLU A 498 -7.32 18.59 6.71
N LEU A 499 -7.37 17.54 5.88
CA LEU A 499 -7.45 16.16 6.33
C LEU A 499 -7.06 15.23 5.17
N PHE A 500 -6.08 14.36 5.37
CA PHE A 500 -5.74 13.32 4.38
C PHE A 500 -5.26 12.02 5.03
N GLU A 501 -5.44 10.93 4.29
CA GLU A 501 -4.97 9.60 4.64
C GLU A 501 -3.62 9.33 3.95
N THR A 502 -2.52 9.42 4.72
CA THR A 502 -1.14 9.20 4.26
C THR A 502 -0.57 7.86 4.75
N GLY A 503 0.64 7.50 4.35
CA GLY A 503 1.33 6.29 4.80
C GLY A 503 1.91 6.42 6.20
N ALA A 504 1.87 5.31 6.93
CA ALA A 504 2.61 5.08 8.18
C ALA A 504 3.46 3.80 8.11
N GLU A 505 3.66 3.27 6.90
CA GLU A 505 4.33 1.99 6.66
C GLU A 505 5.85 2.11 6.86
N GLU A 506 6.44 1.11 7.51
CA GLU A 506 7.90 0.91 7.57
C GLU A 506 8.38 0.15 6.32
N GLY A 507 9.64 0.32 5.93
CA GLY A 507 10.23 -0.33 4.77
C GLY A 507 10.23 0.55 3.52
N ASN A 508 10.56 -0.05 2.37
CA ASN A 508 10.73 0.66 1.09
C ASN A 508 9.60 0.37 0.09
N ALA A 509 8.64 -0.51 0.42
CA ALA A 509 7.55 -0.90 -0.45
C ALA A 509 6.20 -0.94 0.29
N LEU A 510 5.11 -1.12 -0.47
CA LEU A 510 3.76 -1.22 0.06
C LEU A 510 3.11 -2.54 -0.38
N SER A 511 2.18 -3.05 0.42
CA SER A 511 1.22 -4.08 -0.01
C SER A 511 -0.21 -3.53 0.04
N LYS A 512 -1.18 -4.34 -0.40
CA LYS A 512 -2.60 -4.02 -0.25
C LYS A 512 -3.12 -4.08 1.20
N PHE A 513 -2.32 -4.58 2.14
CA PHE A 513 -2.58 -4.50 3.58
C PHE A 513 -1.67 -3.42 4.17
N MET A 514 -2.14 -2.19 4.19
CA MET A 514 -1.27 -1.03 4.38
C MET A 514 -1.55 -0.26 5.67
N MET A 515 -0.50 0.13 6.37
CA MET A 515 -0.58 1.03 7.50
C MET A 515 -0.74 2.47 7.02
N ARG A 516 -1.84 3.10 7.45
CA ARG A 516 -2.23 4.46 7.09
C ARG A 516 -2.29 5.34 8.32
N ALA A 517 -2.03 6.62 8.12
CA ALA A 517 -2.23 7.68 9.09
C ALA A 517 -3.22 8.70 8.53
N LEU A 518 -4.31 8.91 9.26
CA LEU A 518 -5.17 10.06 9.06
C LEU A 518 -4.58 11.23 9.86
N LYS A 519 -4.21 12.31 9.17
CA LYS A 519 -3.62 13.51 9.79
C LYS A 519 -4.19 14.79 9.20
N ARG A 520 -3.99 15.90 9.94
CA ARG A 520 -4.22 17.27 9.48
C ARG A 520 -2.87 17.98 9.39
N GLU A 521 -2.62 18.70 8.31
CA GLU A 521 -1.31 19.33 8.07
C GLU A 521 -1.06 20.56 8.96
N THR A 522 -2.11 21.26 9.37
CA THR A 522 -2.00 22.33 10.36
C THR A 522 -3.02 22.06 11.46
N PRO A 523 -2.59 21.65 12.66
CA PRO A 523 -3.49 21.60 13.81
C PRO A 523 -3.96 23.03 14.08
N PRO A 524 -5.26 23.35 13.96
CA PRO A 524 -5.73 24.67 14.33
C PRO A 524 -5.58 24.85 15.84
N SER A 525 -5.62 26.09 16.35
CA SER A 525 -5.53 26.34 17.79
C SER A 525 -6.73 25.72 18.53
N GLY A 526 -6.67 24.45 18.90
CA GLY A 526 -7.82 23.69 19.41
C GLY A 526 -7.57 22.19 19.59
N ARG A 527 -8.64 21.45 19.88
CA ARG A 527 -8.63 19.98 19.92
C ARG A 527 -9.01 19.45 18.54
N ASP A 528 -8.34 18.38 18.12
CA ASP A 528 -8.73 17.60 16.95
C ASP A 528 -9.20 16.21 17.40
N PHE A 529 -10.29 15.77 16.80
CA PHE A 529 -10.87 14.45 16.98
C PHE A 529 -10.81 13.69 15.66
N PHE A 530 -10.45 12.41 15.73
CA PHE A 530 -10.39 11.53 14.57
C PHE A 530 -11.25 10.29 14.84
N ARG A 531 -11.91 9.76 13.81
CA ARG A 531 -12.57 8.45 13.89
C ARG A 531 -12.58 7.75 12.53
N LEU A 532 -12.72 6.43 12.60
CA LEU A 532 -13.11 5.59 11.48
C LEU A 532 -14.55 5.16 11.66
N ARG A 533 -15.35 5.31 10.62
CA ARG A 533 -16.76 4.94 10.61
C ARG A 533 -17.03 3.95 9.49
N VAL A 534 -17.92 2.99 9.74
CA VAL A 534 -18.43 2.11 8.70
C VAL A 534 -19.61 2.77 7.99
N LYS A 535 -19.60 2.73 6.65
CA LYS A 535 -20.73 3.11 5.79
C LYS A 535 -21.13 1.98 4.86
#